data_AF-A0AB36E450-F1
#
_entry.id   AF-A0AB36E450-F1
#
_cell.length_a   1.000
_cell.length_b   1.000
_cell.length_c   1.000
_cell.angle_alpha   90.00
_cell.angle_beta   90.00
_cell.angle_gamma   90.00
#
_symmetry.space_group_name_H-M   'P 1'
#
loop_
_entity.id
_entity.type
_entity.pdbx_description
1 polymer ?
#
loop_
_entity_poly.entity_id
_entity_poly.type
_entity_poly.pdbx_seq_one_letter_code
_entity_poly.pdbx_strand_id
1 'polypeptide(L)'
;MKVELELKEFELLFIAHLRYCLGRQSYMVLVGQDNVKKYWSILSNNAKNTIKHDISEHLHIISTIKDPDLKKYFELEEKTWKELYYWCEQQENTIT
;
A
#
# COMPACT_ATOMS: atom_id res chain seq x y z
N MET A 1 0.40 26.01 -12.84
CA MET A 1 -0.92 25.80 -12.22
C MET A 1 -0.69 25.07 -10.90
N LYS A 2 -1.12 25.63 -9.77
CA LYS A 2 -1.14 24.93 -8.47
C LYS A 2 -2.58 24.52 -8.20
N VAL A 3 -2.76 23.27 -7.77
CA VAL A 3 -4.05 22.77 -7.28
C VAL A 3 -3.89 22.62 -5.78
N GLU A 4 -4.79 23.22 -5.02
CA GLU A 4 -4.87 23.08 -3.57
C GLU A 4 -5.94 22.04 -3.27
N LEU A 5 -5.64 21.12 -2.36
CA LEU A 5 -6.51 20.02 -1.94
C LEU A 5 -6.50 19.98 -0.42
N GLU A 6 -7.67 19.81 0.18
CA GLU A 6 -7.73 19.54 1.61
C GLU A 6 -7.08 18.19 1.90
N LEU A 7 -6.44 18.05 3.07
CA LEU A 7 -5.77 16.80 3.45
C LEU A 7 -6.71 15.60 3.35
N LYS A 8 -7.97 15.77 3.78
CA LYS A 8 -8.99 14.71 3.73
C LYS A 8 -9.30 14.25 2.30
N GLU A 9 -9.38 15.18 1.36
CA GLU A 9 -9.63 14.88 -0.05
C GLU A 9 -8.42 14.18 -0.67
N PHE A 10 -7.21 14.67 -0.34
CA PHE A 10 -5.97 14.02 -0.74
C PHE A 10 -5.90 12.58 -0.24
N GLU A 11 -6.18 12.34 1.05
CA GLU A 11 -6.18 11.00 1.64
C GLU A 11 -7.17 10.06 0.97
N LEU A 12 -8.38 10.54 0.64
CA LEU A 12 -9.39 9.75 -0.05
C LEU A 12 -8.90 9.33 -1.44
N LEU A 13 -8.36 10.26 -2.21
CA LEU A 13 -7.77 9.99 -3.53
C LEU A 13 -6.55 9.07 -3.42
N PHE A 14 -5.74 9.26 -2.38
CA PHE A 14 -4.54 8.48 -2.13
C PHE A 14 -4.84 7.02 -1.80
N ILE A 15 -5.84 6.77 -0.94
CA ILE A 15 -6.32 5.43 -0.62
C ILE A 15 -6.90 4.75 -1.86
N ALA A 16 -7.70 5.48 -2.66
CA ALA A 16 -8.22 4.95 -3.93
C ALA A 16 -7.09 4.58 -4.91
N HIS A 17 -6.06 5.42 -5.01
CA HIS A 17 -4.86 5.15 -5.79
C HIS A 17 -4.13 3.90 -5.30
N LEU A 18 -3.92 3.75 -3.99
CA LEU A 18 -3.26 2.57 -3.43
C LEU A 18 -4.05 1.30 -3.73
N ARG A 19 -5.38 1.32 -3.52
CA ARG A 19 -6.26 0.17 -3.84
C ARG A 19 -6.20 -0.21 -5.30
N TYR A 20 -6.12 0.77 -6.19
CA TYR A 20 -5.85 0.52 -7.59
C TYR A 20 -4.52 -0.22 -7.74
N CYS A 21 -3.42 0.31 -7.19
CA CYS A 21 -2.08 -0.30 -7.28
C CYS A 21 -2.02 -1.73 -6.73
N LEU A 22 -2.69 -2.02 -5.60
CA LEU A 22 -2.76 -3.37 -5.01
C LEU A 22 -3.28 -4.40 -6.04
N GLY A 23 -4.31 -4.06 -6.80
CA GLY A 23 -4.88 -4.97 -7.79
C GLY A 23 -4.11 -5.10 -9.11
N ARG A 24 -2.93 -4.47 -9.26
CA ARG A 24 -2.20 -4.46 -10.53
C ARG A 24 -0.97 -5.34 -10.50
N GLN A 25 -0.80 -6.12 -11.57
CA GLN A 25 0.43 -6.86 -11.82
C GLN A 25 1.35 -6.13 -12.79
N SER A 26 1.90 -5.00 -12.35
CA SER A 26 2.70 -4.13 -13.20
C SER A 26 3.61 -3.20 -12.39
N TYR A 27 4.32 -2.31 -13.06
CA TYR A 27 5.11 -1.24 -12.44
C TYR A 27 4.32 -0.40 -11.42
N MET A 28 2.98 -0.41 -11.48
CA MET A 28 2.11 0.25 -10.49
C MET A 28 2.32 -0.23 -9.06
N VAL A 29 2.82 -1.45 -8.85
CA VAL A 29 3.13 -1.99 -7.51
C VAL A 29 4.26 -1.19 -6.86
N LEU A 30 5.34 -0.96 -7.61
CA LEU A 30 6.47 -0.14 -7.17
C LEU A 30 6.05 1.32 -6.99
N VAL A 31 5.24 1.85 -7.91
CA VAL A 31 4.68 3.22 -7.79
C VAL A 31 3.85 3.37 -6.51
N GLY A 32 3.00 2.39 -6.21
CA GLY A 32 2.20 2.38 -4.99
C GLY A 32 3.07 2.36 -3.74
N GLN A 33 4.10 1.51 -3.72
CA GLN A 33 5.06 1.43 -2.62
C GLN A 33 5.79 2.77 -2.38
N ASP A 34 6.36 3.35 -3.44
CA ASP A 34 7.10 4.60 -3.37
C ASP A 34 6.21 5.76 -2.93
N ASN A 35 4.97 5.80 -3.44
CA ASN A 35 4.00 6.82 -3.08
C ASN A 35 3.60 6.73 -1.60
N VAL A 36 3.38 5.53 -1.06
CA VAL A 36 3.10 5.36 0.39
C VAL A 36 4.26 5.88 1.22
N LYS A 37 5.50 5.47 0.91
CA LYS A 37 6.69 5.95 1.63
C LYS A 37 6.84 7.47 1.56
N LYS A 38 6.61 8.05 0.37
CA LYS A 38 6.74 9.48 0.11
C LYS A 38 5.76 10.32 0.93
N TYR A 39 4.50 9.91 1.02
CA TYR A 39 3.45 10.71 1.65
C TYR A 39 3.14 10.28 3.09
N TRP A 40 3.76 9.20 3.60
CA TRP A 40 3.47 8.65 4.92
C TRP A 40 3.44 9.69 6.05
N SER A 41 4.40 10.61 6.07
CA SER A 41 4.53 11.61 7.14
C SER A 41 3.37 12.60 7.23
N ILE A 42 2.68 12.87 6.10
CA ILE A 42 1.57 13.83 6.05
C ILE A 42 0.20 13.18 6.25
N LEU A 43 0.13 11.85 6.20
CA LEU A 43 -1.12 11.11 6.40
C LEU A 43 -1.53 11.09 7.87
N SER A 44 -2.83 11.23 8.11
CA SER A 44 -3.47 10.97 9.39
C SER A 44 -3.31 9.50 9.81
N ASN A 45 -3.42 9.25 11.11
CA ASN A 45 -3.39 7.90 11.65
C ASN A 45 -4.53 7.03 11.07
N ASN A 46 -5.69 7.63 10.78
CA ASN A 46 -6.80 6.91 10.16
C ASN A 46 -6.46 6.43 8.74
N ALA A 47 -5.84 7.30 7.93
CA ALA A 47 -5.37 6.93 6.60
C ALA A 47 -4.27 5.86 6.66
N LYS A 48 -3.30 6.00 7.57
CA LYS A 48 -2.24 5.00 7.81
C LYS A 48 -2.83 3.64 8.17
N ASN A 49 -3.77 3.59 9.13
CA ASN A 49 -4.44 2.35 9.53
C ASN A 49 -5.22 1.72 8.37
N THR A 50 -5.90 2.52 7.56
CA THR A 50 -6.60 2.04 6.36
C THR A 50 -5.64 1.41 5.35
N ILE A 51 -4.50 2.08 5.08
CA ILE A 51 -3.46 1.58 4.18
C ILE A 51 -2.91 0.24 4.68
N LYS A 52 -2.57 0.14 5.97
CA LYS A 52 -2.07 -1.12 6.55
C LYS A 52 -3.09 -2.25 6.43
N HIS A 53 -4.36 -1.96 6.73
CA HIS A 53 -5.44 -2.92 6.60
C HIS A 53 -5.61 -3.40 5.15
N ASP A 54 -5.68 -2.48 4.18
CA ASP A 54 -5.84 -2.82 2.77
C ASP A 54 -4.67 -3.67 2.24
N ILE A 55 -3.42 -3.35 2.64
CA ILE A 55 -2.24 -4.16 2.27
C ILE A 55 -2.32 -5.56 2.90
N SER A 56 -2.70 -5.64 4.18
CA SER A 56 -2.82 -6.91 4.91
C SER A 56 -3.88 -7.83 4.28
N GLU A 57 -5.06 -7.29 3.97
CA GLU A 57 -6.12 -8.01 3.26
C GLU A 57 -5.68 -8.50 1.88
N HIS A 58 -4.96 -7.65 1.13
CA HIS A 58 -4.43 -8.04 -0.17
C HIS A 58 -3.41 -9.19 -0.07
N LEU A 59 -2.51 -9.13 0.90
CA LEU A 59 -1.56 -10.22 1.19
C LEU A 59 -2.28 -11.50 1.62
N HIS A 60 -3.35 -11.38 2.41
CA HIS A 60 -4.20 -12.51 2.76
C HIS A 60 -4.81 -13.16 1.51
N ILE A 61 -5.38 -12.37 0.60
CA ILE A 61 -5.94 -12.87 -0.67
C ILE A 61 -4.87 -13.64 -1.47
N ILE A 62 -3.69 -13.08 -1.67
CA ILE A 62 -2.58 -13.75 -2.38
C ILE A 62 -2.24 -15.09 -1.70
N SER A 63 -2.20 -15.12 -0.36
CA SER A 63 -1.87 -16.34 0.40
C SER A 63 -2.89 -17.48 0.19
N THR A 64 -4.13 -17.15 -0.16
CA THR A 64 -5.19 -18.14 -0.42
C THR A 64 -5.13 -18.76 -1.82
N ILE A 65 -4.30 -18.24 -2.72
CA ILE A 65 -4.12 -18.78 -4.07
C ILE A 65 -3.51 -20.18 -3.98
N LYS A 66 -4.27 -21.19 -4.44
CA LYS A 66 -3.87 -22.61 -4.43
C LYS A 66 -3.15 -23.06 -5.68
N ASP A 67 -3.35 -22.34 -6.78
CA ASP A 67 -2.72 -22.64 -8.06
C ASP A 67 -1.24 -22.22 -8.01
N PRO A 68 -0.29 -23.14 -8.21
CA PRO A 68 1.14 -22.85 -8.08
C PRO A 68 1.68 -21.94 -9.20
N ASP A 69 1.13 -22.02 -10.41
CA ASP A 69 1.55 -21.18 -11.54
C ASP A 69 1.07 -19.75 -11.34
N LEU A 70 -0.17 -19.58 -10.88
CA LEU A 70 -0.68 -18.28 -10.45
C LEU A 70 0.11 -17.74 -9.27
N LYS A 71 0.43 -18.57 -8.26
CA LYS A 71 1.20 -18.12 -7.09
C LYS A 71 2.57 -17.57 -7.50
N LYS A 72 3.27 -18.27 -8.40
CA LYS A 72 4.55 -17.81 -8.95
C LYS A 72 4.43 -16.44 -9.64
N TYR A 73 3.32 -16.21 -10.33
CA TYR A 73 3.05 -14.94 -11.00
C TYR A 73 2.94 -13.75 -10.02
N PHE A 74 2.50 -13.98 -8.79
CA PHE A 74 2.36 -12.93 -7.75
C PHE A 74 3.60 -12.74 -6.85
N GLU A 75 4.67 -13.54 -7.00
CA GLU A 75 5.80 -13.54 -6.04
C GLU A 75 6.43 -12.16 -5.83
N LEU A 76 6.64 -11.40 -6.92
CA LEU A 76 7.23 -10.07 -6.85
C LEU A 76 6.32 -9.07 -6.12
N GLU A 77 5.03 -9.15 -6.37
CA GLU A 77 4.00 -8.29 -5.79
C GLU A 77 3.84 -8.59 -4.30
N GLU A 78 3.70 -9.87 -3.97
CA GLU A 78 3.63 -10.35 -2.59
C GLU A 78 4.85 -9.88 -1.79
N LYS A 79 6.06 -10.03 -2.35
CA LYS A 79 7.28 -9.53 -1.72
C LYS A 79 7.24 -8.02 -1.50
N THR A 80 6.88 -7.25 -2.54
CA THR A 80 6.87 -5.78 -2.46
C THR A 80 5.87 -5.27 -1.42
N TRP A 81 4.67 -5.85 -1.39
CA TRP A 81 3.64 -5.48 -0.43
C TRP A 81 3.97 -5.90 0.99
N LYS A 82 4.62 -7.07 1.20
CA LYS A 82 5.14 -7.48 2.52
C LYS A 82 6.20 -6.51 3.03
N GLU A 83 7.14 -6.13 2.17
CA GLU A 83 8.18 -5.16 2.52
C GLU A 83 7.58 -3.80 2.91
N LEU A 84 6.56 -3.34 2.17
CA LEU A 84 5.87 -2.10 2.52
C LEU A 84 5.12 -2.21 3.85
N TYR A 85 4.37 -3.30 4.06
CA TYR A 85 3.64 -3.52 5.30
C TYR A 85 4.58 -3.48 6.52
N TYR A 86 5.70 -4.20 6.44
CA TYR A 86 6.70 -4.20 7.50
C TYR A 86 7.31 -2.81 7.72
N TRP A 87 7.61 -2.08 6.65
CA TRP A 87 8.12 -0.72 6.75
C TRP A 87 7.12 0.21 7.47
N CYS A 88 5.82 0.12 7.16
CA CYS A 88 4.77 0.90 7.82
C CYS A 88 4.74 0.65 9.34
N GLU A 89 4.83 -0.62 9.76
CA GLU A 89 4.86 -1.00 11.17
C GLU A 89 6.10 -0.45 11.91
N GLN A 90 7.26 -0.40 11.23
CA GLN A 90 8.46 0.19 11.81
C GLN A 90 8.35 1.70 12.06
N GLN A 91 7.58 2.42 11.24
CA GLN A 91 7.41 3.87 11.41
C GLN A 91 6.68 4.22 12.71
N GLU A 92 5.85 3.31 13.24
CA GLU A 92 5.14 3.50 14.51
C GLU A 92 6.05 3.24 15.73
N ASN A 93 7.01 2.32 15.59
CA ASN A 93 7.98 1.99 16.64
C ASN A 93 9.10 3.03 16.81
N THR A 94 9.19 4.01 15.91
CA THR A 94 10.26 5.04 15.93
C THR A 94 9.86 6.28 16.75
N ILE A 95 8.66 6.31 17.34
CA ILE A 95 8.12 7.46 18.12
C ILE A 95 8.15 7.17 19.64
N THR A 96 9.01 6.26 20.11
CA THR A 96 9.25 6.01 21.55
C THR A 96 10.53 6.68 22.04
#